data_AF-A0A2M8E9Y6-F1
#
_entry.id   AF-A0A2M8E9Y6-F1
#
_cell.length_a   1.000
_cell.length_b   1.000
_cell.length_c   1.000
_cell.angle_alpha   90.00
_cell.angle_beta   90.00
_cell.angle_gamma   90.00
#
_symmetry.space_group_name_H-M   'P 1'
#
loop_
_entity.id
_entity.type
_entity.pdbx_description
1 polymer ?
#
loop_
_entity_poly.entity_id
_entity_poly.type
_entity_poly.pdbx_seq_one_letter_code
_entity_poly.pdbx_strand_id
1 'polypeptide(L)'
;ETIRGCMYEGRYFGFYNDGARKCFILDPANPNGMYFLDFGIDALHVDDLQDALFVLDGVNIQKFDAGSPKTVTFKKLYKMPKPTQGFACAEVVADAYPVTFKLYADGNLKHTQTVTSSSPFRLPGGYYAETFQMEVSGSAAIQGLAVAHSMKELATL
;
A
#
# COMPACT_ATOMS: atom_id res chain seq x y z
N GLU A 1 -7.66 -25.40 11.22
CA GLU A 1 -7.62 -24.18 10.40
C GLU A 1 -8.50 -24.39 9.18
N THR A 2 -9.29 -23.39 8.78
CA THR A 2 -10.21 -23.51 7.64
C THR A 2 -10.11 -22.21 6.85
N ILE A 3 -9.81 -22.33 5.56
CA ILE A 3 -9.89 -21.22 4.61
C ILE A 3 -11.32 -21.16 4.11
N ARG A 4 -11.95 -19.98 4.19
CA ARG A 4 -13.25 -19.70 3.57
C ARG A 4 -13.01 -18.78 2.39
N GLY A 5 -13.51 -19.14 1.22
CA GLY A 5 -13.28 -18.32 0.04
C GLY A 5 -14.35 -18.43 -1.02
N CYS A 6 -14.38 -17.42 -1.88
CA CYS A 6 -15.23 -17.37 -3.07
C CYS A 6 -14.46 -16.78 -4.24
N MET A 7 -15.01 -16.98 -5.43
CA MET A 7 -14.60 -16.28 -6.63
C MET A 7 -15.53 -15.09 -6.83
N TYR A 8 -14.97 -13.91 -7.06
CA TYR A 8 -15.70 -12.68 -7.35
C TYR A 8 -14.88 -11.86 -8.35
N GLU A 9 -15.51 -11.39 -9.43
CA GLU A 9 -14.84 -10.63 -10.51
C GLU A 9 -13.53 -11.25 -11.04
N GLY A 10 -13.51 -12.57 -11.20
CA GLY A 10 -12.33 -13.29 -11.70
C GLY A 10 -11.20 -13.43 -10.68
N ARG A 11 -11.36 -12.94 -9.45
CA ARG A 11 -10.38 -13.07 -8.36
C ARG A 11 -10.90 -14.01 -7.28
N TYR A 12 -10.01 -14.81 -6.70
CA TYR A 12 -10.31 -15.67 -5.57
C TYR A 12 -9.98 -14.95 -4.27
N PHE A 13 -10.96 -14.84 -3.38
CA PHE A 13 -10.78 -14.29 -2.04
C PHE A 13 -10.69 -15.43 -1.04
N GLY A 14 -9.61 -15.51 -0.28
CA GLY A 14 -9.39 -16.49 0.77
C GLY A 14 -9.23 -15.84 2.13
N PHE A 15 -10.17 -16.10 3.03
CA PHE A 15 -10.14 -15.61 4.41
C PHE A 15 -9.68 -16.72 5.34
N TYR A 16 -8.78 -16.36 6.26
CA TYR A 16 -8.18 -17.28 7.20
C TYR A 16 -7.92 -16.61 8.55
N ASN A 17 -7.68 -17.41 9.57
CA ASN A 17 -7.40 -16.94 10.93
C ASN A 17 -6.13 -17.63 11.46
N ASP A 18 -5.07 -16.83 11.61
CA ASP A 18 -3.76 -17.23 12.14
C ASP A 18 -3.46 -16.42 13.42
N GLY A 19 -4.40 -16.45 14.38
CA GLY A 19 -4.42 -15.58 15.56
C GLY A 19 -5.03 -14.19 15.33
N ALA A 20 -5.10 -13.74 14.08
CA ALA A 20 -5.90 -12.62 13.62
C ALA A 20 -6.57 -12.95 12.28
N ARG A 21 -7.76 -12.40 12.04
CA ARG A 21 -8.49 -12.58 10.77
C ARG A 21 -7.78 -11.80 9.67
N LYS A 22 -7.46 -12.49 8.58
CA LYS A 22 -6.76 -11.93 7.41
C LYS A 22 -7.39 -12.43 6.12
N CYS A 23 -7.02 -11.80 5.02
CA CYS A 23 -7.48 -12.15 3.68
C CYS A 23 -6.30 -12.20 2.72
N PHE A 24 -6.35 -13.10 1.76
CA PHE A 24 -5.54 -13.04 0.56
C PHE A 24 -6.46 -13.02 -0.67
N ILE A 25 -6.01 -12.32 -1.71
CA ILE A 25 -6.64 -12.30 -3.03
C ILE A 25 -5.68 -13.00 -3.98
N LEU A 26 -6.21 -13.92 -4.78
CA LEU A 26 -5.48 -14.57 -5.86
C LEU A 26 -6.14 -14.23 -7.19
N ASP A 27 -5.38 -13.60 -8.06
CA ASP A 27 -5.71 -13.37 -9.47
C ASP A 27 -5.10 -14.52 -10.29
N PRO A 28 -5.90 -15.50 -10.76
CA PRO A 28 -5.42 -16.64 -11.51
C PRO A 28 -4.90 -16.29 -12.90
N ALA A 29 -5.23 -15.10 -13.43
CA ALA A 29 -4.72 -14.64 -14.72
C ALA A 29 -3.29 -14.10 -14.65
N ASN A 30 -2.80 -13.77 -13.45
CA ASN A 30 -1.47 -13.21 -13.22
C ASN A 30 -0.63 -14.16 -12.34
N PRO A 31 0.51 -14.70 -12.82
CA PRO A 31 1.40 -15.55 -12.02
C PRO A 31 1.90 -14.90 -10.72
N ASN A 32 1.95 -13.57 -10.65
CA ASN A 32 2.32 -12.79 -9.46
C ASN A 32 1.09 -12.17 -8.75
N GLY A 33 -0.12 -12.62 -9.08
CA GLY A 33 -1.39 -12.04 -8.68
C GLY A 33 -1.85 -12.40 -7.27
N MET A 34 -0.94 -12.66 -6.33
CA MET A 34 -1.30 -12.95 -4.95
C MET A 34 -1.07 -11.73 -4.07
N TYR A 35 -2.15 -11.24 -3.45
CA TYR A 35 -2.16 -10.03 -2.63
C TYR A 35 -2.62 -10.38 -1.21
N PHE A 36 -1.91 -9.88 -0.20
CA PHE A 36 -2.31 -10.06 1.20
C PHE A 36 -2.95 -8.79 1.74
N LEU A 37 -4.03 -8.97 2.48
CA LEU A 37 -4.79 -7.91 3.13
C LEU A 37 -4.77 -8.13 4.64
N ASP A 38 -4.72 -7.02 5.37
CA ASP A 38 -4.60 -6.97 6.83
C ASP A 38 -5.94 -7.01 7.56
N PHE A 39 -7.05 -7.15 6.83
CA PHE A 39 -8.38 -7.38 7.39
C PHE A 39 -8.92 -8.76 7.02
N GLY A 40 -9.85 -9.27 7.81
CA GLY A 40 -10.59 -10.48 7.51
C GLY A 40 -12.02 -10.42 8.03
N ILE A 41 -12.86 -11.32 7.51
CA ILE A 41 -14.32 -11.34 7.73
C ILE A 41 -14.78 -12.72 8.18
N ASP A 42 -15.98 -12.79 8.74
CA ASP A 42 -16.57 -14.02 9.29
C ASP A 42 -17.15 -14.92 8.20
N ALA A 43 -17.94 -14.34 7.30
CA ALA A 43 -18.61 -15.06 6.24
C ALA A 43 -18.74 -14.18 5.01
N LEU A 44 -18.89 -14.82 3.86
CA LEU A 44 -19.00 -14.18 2.57
C LEU A 44 -20.11 -14.85 1.77
N HIS A 45 -20.80 -14.05 0.96
CA HIS A 45 -21.84 -14.51 0.06
C HIS A 45 -21.80 -13.71 -1.22
N VAL A 46 -21.66 -14.39 -2.36
CA VAL A 46 -21.78 -13.80 -3.69
C VAL A 46 -23.24 -13.90 -4.10
N ASP A 47 -23.84 -12.76 -4.43
CA ASP A 47 -25.16 -12.69 -5.05
C ASP A 47 -24.99 -12.50 -6.56
N ASP A 48 -25.26 -13.56 -7.32
CA ASP A 48 -25.14 -13.57 -8.77
C ASP A 48 -26.20 -12.71 -9.49
N LEU A 49 -27.33 -12.42 -8.82
CA LEU A 49 -28.39 -11.58 -9.39
C LEU A 49 -28.03 -10.09 -9.29
N GLN A 50 -27.40 -9.71 -8.18
CA GLN A 50 -26.99 -8.34 -7.90
C GLN A 50 -25.54 -8.03 -8.33
N ASP A 51 -24.80 -9.04 -8.80
CA ASP A 51 -23.38 -8.99 -9.11
C ASP A 51 -22.59 -8.31 -7.97
N ALA A 52 -22.80 -8.82 -6.76
CA ALA A 52 -22.30 -8.19 -5.54
C ALA A 52 -21.79 -9.23 -4.55
N LEU A 53 -20.66 -8.90 -3.92
CA LEU A 53 -20.12 -9.66 -2.79
C LEU A 53 -20.59 -9.02 -1.47
N PHE A 54 -21.25 -9.80 -0.63
CA PHE A 54 -21.60 -9.43 0.74
C PHE A 54 -20.66 -10.11 1.72
N VAL A 55 -20.23 -9.35 2.73
CA VAL A 55 -19.34 -9.81 3.80
C VAL A 55 -19.99 -9.59 5.16
N LEU A 56 -19.78 -10.54 6.06
CA LEU A 56 -20.18 -10.47 7.47
C LEU A 56 -18.95 -10.05 8.30
N ASP A 57 -19.04 -8.88 8.93
CA ASP A 57 -18.08 -8.42 9.92
C ASP A 57 -18.75 -8.36 11.30
N GLY A 58 -18.51 -9.39 12.11
CA GLY A 58 -19.18 -9.58 13.40
C GLY A 58 -20.68 -9.84 13.22
N VAL A 59 -21.49 -8.80 13.39
CA VAL A 59 -22.96 -8.85 13.26
C VAL A 59 -23.49 -8.03 12.07
N ASN A 60 -22.62 -7.29 11.38
CA ASN A 60 -23.02 -6.41 10.29
C ASN A 60 -22.79 -7.10 8.95
N ILE A 61 -23.83 -7.14 8.12
CA ILE A 61 -23.72 -7.52 6.70
C ILE A 61 -23.40 -6.24 5.92
N GLN A 62 -22.31 -6.26 5.19
CA GLN A 62 -21.83 -5.12 4.40
C GLN A 62 -21.58 -5.56 2.96
N LYS A 63 -21.80 -4.65 2.02
CA LYS A 63 -21.38 -4.85 0.63
C LYS A 63 -19.86 -4.64 0.54
N PHE A 64 -19.17 -5.56 -0.10
CA PHE A 64 -17.75 -5.44 -0.40
C PHE A 64 -17.53 -4.38 -1.49
N ASP A 65 -16.37 -3.72 -1.44
CA ASP A 65 -16.05 -2.58 -2.31
C ASP A 65 -17.11 -1.47 -2.32
N ALA A 66 -17.70 -1.21 -1.13
CA ALA A 66 -18.68 -0.15 -0.94
C ALA A 66 -18.29 0.75 0.24
N GLY A 67 -18.62 2.04 0.11
CA GLY A 67 -18.35 3.05 1.14
C GLY A 67 -17.02 3.77 0.97
N SER A 68 -16.45 4.24 2.08
CA SER A 68 -15.21 5.01 2.08
C SER A 68 -14.00 4.10 1.79
N PRO A 69 -13.10 4.47 0.87
CA PRO A 69 -11.91 3.69 0.57
C PRO A 69 -11.01 3.50 1.80
N LYS A 70 -10.46 2.30 1.96
CA LYS A 70 -9.51 2.01 3.03
C LYS A 70 -8.11 2.54 2.68
N THR A 71 -7.34 2.90 3.70
CA THR A 71 -5.95 3.32 3.53
C THR A 71 -5.08 2.12 3.20
N VAL A 72 -4.38 2.18 2.07
CA VAL A 72 -3.33 1.23 1.71
C VAL A 72 -1.99 1.80 2.14
N THR A 73 -1.08 0.93 2.60
CA THR A 73 0.30 1.29 2.94
C THR A 73 1.26 0.42 2.13
N PHE A 74 2.10 1.07 1.33
CA PHE A 74 3.18 0.42 0.60
C PHE A 74 4.51 0.74 1.26
N LYS A 75 5.33 -0.27 1.50
CA LYS A 75 6.63 -0.13 2.13
C LYS A 75 7.69 -0.95 1.42
N LYS A 76 8.80 -0.32 1.02
CA LYS A 76 9.89 -1.01 0.33
C LYS A 76 11.26 -0.54 0.81
N LEU A 77 12.14 -1.50 1.09
CA LEU A 77 13.50 -1.28 1.54
C LEU A 77 14.48 -1.46 0.37
N TYR A 78 15.43 -0.53 0.27
CA TYR A 78 16.54 -0.54 -0.67
C TYR A 78 17.84 -0.52 0.12
N LYS A 79 18.76 -1.41 -0.25
CA LYS A 79 20.09 -1.50 0.33
C LYS A 79 21.11 -0.98 -0.68
N MET A 80 21.94 -0.04 -0.26
CA MET A 80 23.03 0.50 -1.05
C MET A 80 24.30 -0.33 -0.83
N PRO A 81 25.21 -0.41 -1.82
CA PRO A 81 26.46 -1.18 -1.69
C PRO A 81 27.44 -0.58 -0.67
N LYS A 82 27.27 0.70 -0.33
CA LYS A 82 28.05 1.43 0.68
C LYS A 82 27.15 2.49 1.32
N PRO A 83 27.51 3.03 2.51
CA PRO A 83 26.82 4.18 3.05
C PRO A 83 26.82 5.35 2.06
N THR A 84 25.63 5.76 1.60
CA THR A 84 25.44 6.89 0.69
C THR A 84 24.80 8.04 1.43
N GLN A 85 24.99 9.25 0.91
CA GLN A 85 24.32 10.44 1.43
C GLN A 85 22.80 10.24 1.34
N GLY A 86 22.06 10.80 2.30
CA GLY A 86 20.59 10.82 2.23
C GLY A 86 20.06 11.49 0.95
N PHE A 87 18.92 11.02 0.46
CA PHE A 87 18.19 11.68 -0.62
C PHE A 87 17.74 13.08 -0.21
N ALA A 88 17.72 14.03 -1.16
CA ALA A 88 17.45 15.44 -0.89
C ALA A 88 16.02 15.86 -1.30
N CYS A 89 15.38 15.11 -2.18
CA CYS A 89 14.02 15.37 -2.62
C CYS A 89 13.27 14.09 -2.95
N ALA A 90 11.94 14.19 -2.85
CA ALA A 90 11.01 13.14 -3.21
C ALA A 90 9.81 13.73 -3.97
N GLU A 91 9.16 12.88 -4.76
CA GLU A 91 7.92 13.15 -5.45
C GLU A 91 6.99 11.95 -5.29
N VAL A 92 5.72 12.20 -4.97
CA VAL A 92 4.69 11.16 -4.88
C VAL A 92 3.59 11.50 -5.87
N VAL A 93 3.35 10.60 -6.82
CA VAL A 93 2.28 10.70 -7.81
C VAL A 93 1.12 9.83 -7.33
N ALA A 94 -0.01 10.48 -7.06
CA ALA A 94 -1.26 9.87 -6.62
C ALA A 94 -2.44 10.47 -7.38
N ASP A 95 -3.53 9.71 -7.53
CA ASP A 95 -4.76 10.18 -8.20
C ASP A 95 -5.48 11.25 -7.37
N ALA A 96 -5.33 11.19 -6.04
CA ALA A 96 -5.84 12.20 -5.14
C ALA A 96 -4.92 12.37 -3.93
N TYR A 97 -4.98 13.56 -3.36
CA TYR A 97 -4.23 13.99 -2.19
C TYR A 97 -5.21 14.39 -1.07
N PRO A 98 -4.84 14.29 0.22
CA PRO A 98 -3.49 14.05 0.72
C PRO A 98 -3.09 12.58 0.79
N VAL A 99 -1.79 12.32 0.61
CA VAL A 99 -1.13 11.04 0.93
C VAL A 99 -0.03 11.27 1.97
N THR A 100 0.32 10.24 2.73
CA THR A 100 1.41 10.32 3.73
C THR A 100 2.65 9.64 3.20
N PHE A 101 3.76 10.37 3.20
CA PHE A 101 5.08 9.84 2.88
C PHE A 101 5.93 9.72 4.14
N LYS A 102 6.66 8.61 4.28
CA LYS A 102 7.71 8.46 5.29
C LYS A 102 9.00 7.93 4.67
N LEU A 103 10.11 8.51 5.13
CA LEU A 103 11.45 8.05 4.82
C LEU A 103 12.10 7.50 6.08
N TYR A 104 12.58 6.28 5.99
CA TYR A 104 13.41 5.62 6.99
C TYR A 104 14.82 5.44 6.43
N ALA A 105 15.83 5.66 7.28
CA ALA A 105 17.21 5.38 6.95
C ALA A 105 17.87 4.61 8.11
N ASP A 106 18.47 3.45 7.81
CA ASP A 106 19.02 2.51 8.82
C ASP A 106 18.00 2.19 9.92
N GLY A 107 16.75 1.91 9.49
CA GLY A 107 15.62 1.58 10.37
C GLY A 107 15.02 2.76 11.14
N ASN A 108 15.64 3.94 11.10
CA ASN A 108 15.17 5.12 11.83
C ASN A 108 14.31 6.02 10.95
N LEU A 109 13.17 6.50 11.46
CA LEU A 109 12.34 7.48 10.77
C LEU A 109 13.11 8.80 10.64
N LYS A 110 13.40 9.22 9.40
CA LYS A 110 14.10 10.48 9.09
C LYS A 110 13.14 11.59 8.71
N HIS A 111 12.06 11.26 8.02
CA HIS A 111 11.08 12.25 7.56
C HIS A 111 9.68 11.66 7.53
N THR A 112 8.69 12.47 7.88
CA THR A 112 7.27 12.18 7.68
C THR A 112 6.60 13.44 7.17
N GLN A 113 5.79 13.31 6.12
CA GLN A 113 5.12 14.46 5.52
C GLN A 113 3.76 14.08 4.95
N THR A 114 2.79 14.96 5.17
CA THR A 114 1.53 14.96 4.41
C THR A 114 1.81 15.63 3.07
N VAL A 115 1.71 14.86 1.99
CA VAL A 115 1.88 15.32 0.62
C VAL A 115 0.52 15.73 0.09
N THR A 116 0.40 16.99 -0.35
CA THR A 116 -0.86 17.60 -0.78
C THR A 116 -0.97 17.79 -2.28
N SER A 117 0.10 17.53 -3.03
CA SER A 117 0.14 17.65 -4.49
C SER A 117 1.25 16.78 -5.07
N SER A 118 1.26 16.63 -6.40
CA SER A 118 2.35 15.97 -7.14
C SER A 118 3.63 16.79 -7.21
N SER A 119 3.66 18.00 -6.64
CA SER A 119 4.89 18.81 -6.67
C SER A 119 5.99 18.17 -5.80
N PRO A 120 7.24 18.13 -6.28
CA PRO A 120 8.34 17.54 -5.53
C PRO A 120 8.66 18.38 -4.28
N PHE A 121 9.06 17.69 -3.21
CA PHE A 121 9.36 18.30 -1.92
C PHE A 121 10.76 17.95 -1.42
N ARG A 122 11.25 18.73 -0.45
CA ARG A 122 12.58 18.58 0.14
C ARG A 122 12.57 17.54 1.27
N LEU A 123 13.63 16.75 1.32
CA LEU A 123 13.91 15.82 2.40
C LEU A 123 15.03 16.36 3.29
N PRO A 124 15.07 15.98 4.58
CA PRO A 124 16.19 16.31 5.45
C PRO A 124 17.47 15.66 4.93
N GLY A 125 18.56 16.43 4.91
CA GLY A 125 19.89 15.94 4.57
C GLY A 125 20.76 15.78 5.82
N GLY A 126 22.08 15.68 5.61
CA GLY A 126 23.06 15.70 6.70
C GLY A 126 23.32 14.35 7.36
N TYR A 127 22.88 13.24 6.74
CA TYR A 127 23.19 11.90 7.17
C TYR A 127 23.65 11.03 6.01
N TYR A 128 24.36 9.97 6.37
CA TYR A 128 24.69 8.84 5.50
C TYR A 128 23.97 7.62 6.03
N ALA A 129 23.49 6.78 5.12
CA ALA A 129 22.84 5.52 5.47
C ALA A 129 23.13 4.45 4.43
N GLU A 130 23.11 3.19 4.85
CA GLU A 130 23.26 2.03 3.96
C GLU A 130 21.90 1.51 3.49
N THR A 131 20.87 1.68 4.32
CA THR A 131 19.51 1.24 4.01
C THR A 131 18.55 2.41 3.98
N PHE A 132 17.76 2.47 2.92
CA PHE A 132 16.69 3.44 2.74
C PHE A 132 15.39 2.69 2.57
N GLN A 133 14.41 3.01 3.41
CA GLN A 133 13.09 2.42 3.31
C GLN A 133 12.07 3.54 3.15
N MET A 134 11.30 3.43 2.08
CA MET A 134 10.24 4.38 1.76
C MET A 134 8.90 3.73 2.06
N GLU A 135 8.04 4.49 2.69
CA GLU A 135 6.66 4.13 2.99
C GLU A 135 5.75 5.21 2.44
N VAL A 136 4.71 4.82 1.72
CA VAL A 136 3.65 5.71 1.27
C VAL A 136 2.31 5.11 1.67
N SER A 137 1.42 5.93 2.21
CA SER A 137 0.08 5.51 2.57
C SER A 137 -0.98 6.53 2.14
N GLY A 138 -2.14 6.01 1.76
CA GLY A 138 -3.25 6.82 1.27
C GLY A 138 -4.47 5.97 0.97
N SER A 139 -5.62 6.62 0.84
CA SER A 139 -6.88 6.00 0.41
C SER A 139 -7.10 6.07 -1.11
N ALA A 140 -6.33 6.90 -1.80
CA ALA A 140 -6.33 7.01 -3.26
C ALA A 140 -5.27 6.11 -3.88
N ALA A 141 -5.43 5.77 -5.17
CA ALA A 141 -4.41 5.04 -5.91
C ALA A 141 -3.13 5.86 -6.00
N ILE A 142 -2.00 5.22 -5.68
CA ILE A 142 -0.65 5.79 -5.74
C ILE A 142 0.05 5.15 -6.93
N GLN A 143 0.41 5.97 -7.93
CA GLN A 143 1.01 5.50 -9.18
C GLN A 143 2.52 5.37 -9.03
N GLY A 144 3.16 6.23 -8.23
CA GLY A 144 4.62 6.25 -8.16
C GLY A 144 5.18 7.04 -6.99
N LEU A 145 6.41 6.68 -6.63
CA LEU A 145 7.26 7.38 -5.70
C LEU A 145 8.66 7.46 -6.30
N ALA A 146 9.18 8.67 -6.43
CA ALA A 146 10.55 8.93 -6.86
C ALA A 146 11.32 9.67 -5.77
N VAL A 147 12.61 9.35 -5.63
CA VAL A 147 13.55 10.03 -4.74
C VAL A 147 14.85 10.32 -5.48
N ALA A 148 15.47 11.45 -5.19
CA ALA A 148 16.68 11.90 -5.86
C ALA A 148 17.59 12.73 -4.93
N HIS A 149 18.84 12.94 -5.35
CA HIS A 149 19.79 13.79 -4.64
C HIS A 149 19.68 15.27 -5.04
N SER A 150 18.94 15.59 -6.11
CA SER A 150 18.65 16.97 -6.51
C SER A 150 17.32 17.09 -7.27
N MET A 151 16.67 18.27 -7.25
CA MET A 151 15.45 18.47 -8.07
C MET A 151 15.73 18.36 -9.57
N LYS A 152 16.94 18.72 -9.98
CA LYS A 152 17.31 18.66 -11.40
C LYS A 152 17.30 17.22 -11.89
N GLU A 153 17.82 16.30 -11.07
CA GLU A 153 17.78 14.87 -11.32
C GLU A 153 16.34 14.35 -11.29
N LEU A 154 15.54 14.77 -10.30
CA LEU A 154 14.15 14.35 -10.16
C LEU A 154 13.29 14.74 -11.36
N ALA A 155 13.48 15.95 -11.89
CA ALA A 155 12.74 16.44 -13.05
C ALA A 155 13.09 15.73 -14.37
N THR A 156 14.14 14.90 -14.38
CA THR A 156 14.60 14.16 -15.57
C THR A 156 14.36 12.65 -15.49
N LEU A 157 13.73 12.17 -14.40
CA LEU A 157 13.31 10.77 -14.22
C LEU A 157 11.98 10.51 -14.93
#